data_AF-A0A9X3NCK2-F1
#
_entry.id   AF-A0A9X3NCK2-F1
#
_cell.length_a   1.000
_cell.length_b   1.000
_cell.length_c   1.000
_cell.angle_alpha   90.00
_cell.angle_beta   90.00
_cell.angle_gamma   90.00
#
_symmetry.space_group_name_H-M   'P 1'
#
loop_
_entity.id
_entity.type
_entity.pdbx_description
1 polymer ?
#
loop_
_entity_poly.entity_id
_entity_poly.type
_entity_poly.pdbx_seq_one_letter_code
_entity_poly.pdbx_strand_id
1 'polypeptide(L)' 'MLYPTMSAHDLHNQLLELHAERALAEETGVANIASYMADLERDIARSKAAYVGAAVTELATFRGELSGRNWG' A
#
# COMPACT_ATOMS: atom_id res chain seq x y z
N MET A 1 14.47 5.76 18.12
CA MET A 1 14.00 4.46 17.62
C MET A 1 13.38 4.74 16.26
N LEU A 2 14.07 4.44 15.16
CA LEU A 2 13.52 4.60 13.82
C LEU A 2 12.59 3.41 13.58
N TYR A 3 11.29 3.65 13.41
CA TYR A 3 10.39 2.62 12.91
C TYR A 3 10.90 2.20 11.53
N PRO A 4 11.05 0.89 11.25
CA PRO A 4 11.43 0.45 9.91
C PRO A 4 10.42 1.03 8.91
N THR A 5 10.93 1.67 7.87
CA THR A 5 10.11 2.06 6.72
C THR A 5 9.46 0.80 6.16
N MET A 6 8.12 0.79 6.10
CA MET A 6 7.36 -0.31 5.50
C MET A 6 7.82 -0.53 4.06
N SER A 7 8.08 -1.78 3.68
CA SER A 7 8.44 -2.12 2.31
C SER A 7 7.23 -1.99 1.38
N ALA A 8 7.48 -1.97 0.08
CA ALA A 8 6.43 -2.05 -0.92
C ALA A 8 5.59 -3.33 -0.74
N HIS A 9 6.20 -4.43 -0.28
CA HIS A 9 5.47 -5.67 0.00
C HIS A 9 4.53 -5.52 1.21
N ASP A 10 4.97 -4.89 2.29
CA ASP A 10 4.13 -4.65 3.47
C ASP A 10 2.93 -3.76 3.12
N LEU A 11 3.17 -2.69 2.37
CA LEU A 11 2.12 -1.77 1.92
C LEU A 11 1.14 -2.43 0.94
N HIS A 12 1.61 -3.37 0.11
CA HIS A 12 0.75 -4.17 -0.74
C HIS A 12 -0.17 -5.09 0.07
N ASN A 13 0.36 -5.76 1.09
CA ASN A 13 -0.45 -6.61 1.98
C ASN A 13 -1.51 -5.80 2.72
N GLN A 14 -1.15 -4.62 3.24
CA GLN A 14 -2.10 -3.70 3.85
C GLN A 14 -3.21 -3.27 2.87
N LEU A 15 -2.86 -2.98 1.61
CA LEU A 15 -3.85 -2.62 0.59
C LEU A 15 -4.81 -3.79 0.29
N LEU A 16 -4.32 -5.03 0.28
CA LEU A 16 -5.15 -6.22 0.11
C LEU A 16 -6.12 -6.40 1.29
N GLU A 17 -5.65 -6.18 2.52
CA GLU A 17 -6.49 -6.24 3.73
C GLU A 17 -7.63 -5.21 3.67
N LEU A 18 -7.34 -3.96 3.27
CA LEU A 18 -8.36 -2.91 3.13
C LEU A 18 -9.40 -3.25 2.04
N HIS A 19 -8.97 -3.87 0.94
CA HIS A 19 -9.91 -4.36 -0.08
C HIS A 19 -10.77 -5.52 0.43
N ALA A 20 -10.21 -6.42 1.23
CA ALA A 20 -10.97 -7.49 1.87
C ALA A 20 -11.98 -6.94 2.89
N GLU A 21 -11.59 -5.95 3.68
CA GLU A 21 -12.48 -5.23 4.60
C GLU A 21 -13.64 -4.58 3.85
N ARG A 22 -13.36 -3.90 2.73
CA ARG A 22 -14.40 -3.30 1.89
C ARG A 22 -15.40 -4.33 1.38
N ALA A 23 -14.93 -5.48 0.91
CA ALA A 23 -15.80 -6.57 0.45
C ALA A 23 -16.66 -7.13 1.60
N LEU A 24 -16.07 -7.31 2.78
CA LEU A 24 -16.80 -7.75 3.97
C LEU A 24 -17.83 -6.71 4.43
N ALA A 25 -17.53 -5.42 4.32
CA ALA A 25 -18.45 -4.34 4.65
C ALA A 25 -19.68 -4.34 3.73
N GLU A 26 -19.49 -4.64 2.44
CA GLU A 26 -20.59 -4.82 1.48
C GLU A 26 -21.46 -6.03 1.84
N GLU A 27 -20.85 -7.16 2.24
CA GLU A 27 -21.57 -8.39 2.62
C GLU A 27 -22.36 -8.25 3.92
N THR A 28 -21.79 -7.56 4.92
CA THR A 28 -22.36 -7.47 6.28
C THR A 28 -23.31 -6.29 6.47
N GLY A 29 -23.49 -5.46 5.45
CA GLY A 29 -24.33 -4.26 5.51
C GLY A 29 -23.70 -3.07 6.23
N VAL A 30 -22.44 -3.19 6.70
CA VAL A 30 -21.63 -2.08 7.24
C VAL A 30 -21.43 -0.99 6.17
N ALA A 31 -21.46 -1.36 4.89
CA ALA A 31 -21.40 -0.41 3.77
C ALA A 31 -22.52 0.65 3.78
N ASN A 32 -23.62 0.42 4.52
CA ASN A 32 -24.67 1.44 4.69
C ASN A 32 -24.25 2.59 5.62
N ILE A 33 -23.14 2.45 6.35
CA ILE A 33 -22.59 3.49 7.22
C ILE A 33 -21.67 4.38 6.37
N ALA A 34 -22.24 5.47 5.85
CA ALA A 34 -21.56 6.36 4.91
C ALA A 34 -20.22 6.93 5.42
N SER A 35 -20.14 7.28 6.71
CA SER A 35 -18.89 7.79 7.31
C SER A 35 -17.81 6.72 7.33
N TYR A 36 -18.16 5.48 7.68
CA TYR A 36 -17.22 4.36 7.69
C TYR A 36 -16.69 4.08 6.28
N MET A 37 -17.57 4.04 5.28
CA MET A 37 -17.14 3.83 3.89
C MET A 37 -16.28 4.99 3.38
N ALA A 38 -16.60 6.22 3.74
CA ALA A 38 -15.78 7.37 3.38
C ALA A 38 -14.39 7.29 4.01
N ASP A 39 -14.27 6.76 5.23
CA ASP A 39 -12.99 6.57 5.92
C ASP A 39 -12.18 5.45 5.25
N LEU A 40 -12.81 4.31 5.01
CA LEU A 40 -12.21 3.14 4.35
C LEU A 40 -11.69 3.47 2.95
N GLU A 41 -12.45 4.21 2.14
CA GLU A 41 -12.01 4.63 0.81
C GLU A 41 -10.82 5.61 0.86
N ARG A 42 -10.75 6.48 1.88
CA ARG A 42 -9.58 7.35 2.08
C ARG A 42 -8.34 6.54 2.46
N ASP A 43 -8.50 5.50 3.28
CA ASP A 43 -7.41 4.63 3.69
C ASP A 43 -6.91 3.77 2.52
N ILE A 44 -7.81 3.26 1.67
CA ILE A 44 -7.46 2.56 0.42
C ILE A 44 -6.66 3.51 -0.50
N ALA A 45 -7.15 4.73 -0.73
CA ALA A 45 -6.48 5.70 -1.59
C ALA A 45 -5.09 6.07 -1.06
N ARG A 46 -4.96 6.28 0.25
CA ARG A 46 -3.69 6.59 0.92
C ARG A 46 -2.71 5.42 0.81
N SER A 47 -3.15 4.21 1.13
CA SER A 47 -2.31 3.00 1.09
C SER A 47 -1.85 2.69 -0.33
N LYS A 48 -2.72 2.88 -1.33
CA LYS A 48 -2.36 2.75 -2.75
C LYS A 48 -1.27 3.72 -3.17
N ALA A 49 -1.38 4.99 -2.79
CA ALA A 49 -0.36 5.99 -3.10
C ALA A 49 1.00 5.64 -2.42
N ALA A 50 0.95 5.20 -1.16
CA ALA A 50 2.14 4.77 -0.44
C ALA A 50 2.80 3.55 -1.09
N TYR A 51 2.02 2.52 -1.43
CA TYR A 51 2.50 1.33 -2.12
C TYR A 51 3.20 1.67 -3.45
N VAL A 52 2.56 2.48 -4.30
CA VAL A 52 3.14 2.88 -5.59
C VAL A 52 4.44 3.65 -5.39
N GLY A 53 4.48 4.59 -4.43
CA GLY A 53 5.68 5.34 -4.11
C GLY A 53 6.83 4.45 -3.63
N ALA A 54 6.55 3.50 -2.73
CA ALA A 54 7.54 2.54 -2.24
C ALA A 54 8.03 1.62 -3.35
N ALA A 55 7.12 1.03 -4.14
CA ALA A 55 7.45 0.09 -5.22
C ALA A 55 8.36 0.73 -6.28
N VAL A 56 8.06 1.97 -6.69
CA VAL A 56 8.88 2.70 -7.66
C VAL A 56 10.25 3.05 -7.06
N THR A 57 10.30 3.44 -5.79
CA THR A 57 11.55 3.78 -5.10
C THR A 57 12.46 2.56 -4.95
N GLU A 58 11.91 1.42 -4.53
CA GLU A 58 12.65 0.16 -4.42
C GLU A 58 13.16 -0.31 -5.79
N LEU A 59 12.31 -0.28 -6.83
CA LEU A 59 12.72 -0.63 -8.19
C LEU A 59 13.84 0.29 -8.72
N ALA A 60 13.73 1.60 -8.49
CA ALA A 60 14.77 2.55 -8.89
C ALA A 60 16.08 2.29 -8.16
N THR A 61 16.01 1.94 -6.87
CA THR A 61 17.17 1.57 -6.04
C THR A 61 17.84 0.31 -6.57
N PHE A 62 17.08 -0.78 -6.75
CA PHE A 62 17.60 -2.03 -7.31
C PHE A 62 18.21 -1.83 -8.70
N ARG A 63 17.58 -1.01 -9.56
CA ARG A 63 18.13 -0.68 -10.88
C ARG A 63 19.45 0.10 -10.76
N GLY A 64 19.54 1.04 -9.81
CA GLY A 64 20.76 1.79 -9.54
C GLY A 64 21.91 0.88 -9.10
N GLU A 65 21.64 -0.06 -8.19
CA GLU A 65 22.61 -1.04 -7.70
C GLU A 65 23.11 -1.98 -8.81
N LEU A 66 22.20 -2.49 -9.65
CA LEU A 66 22.56 -3.34 -10.80
C LEU A 66 23.38 -2.57 -11.84
N SER A 67 23.01 -1.32 -12.12
CA SER A 67 23.75 -0.48 -13.06
C SER A 67 25.14 -0.15 -12.52
N GLY A 68 25.26 0.27 -11.25
CA GLY A 68 26.54 0.58 -10.62
C GLY A 68 27.51 -0.61 -10.57
N ARG A 69 27.00 -1.84 -10.43
CA ARG A 69 27.82 -3.07 -10.48
C ARG A 69 28.38 -3.38 -11.87
N ASN A 70 27.69 -2.99 -12.94
CA ASN A 70 28.12 -3.29 -14.31
C ASN A 70 29.19 -2.32 -14.86
N TRP A 71 29.48 -1.22 -14.16
CA TRP A 71 30.51 -0.24 -14.54
C TRP A 71 31.72 -0.24 -13.59
N GLY A 72 31.86 -1.27 -12.76
CA GLY A 72 33.00 -1.48 -11.85
C GLY A 72 34.02 -2.48 -12.36
#